data_AF-A0A3B9HCD9-F1
#
_entry.id   AF-A0A3B9HCD9-F1
#
_cell.length_a   1.000
_cell.length_b   1.000
_cell.length_c   1.000
_cell.angle_alpha   90.00
_cell.angle_beta   90.00
_cell.angle_gamma   90.00
#
_symmetry.space_group_name_H-M   'P 1'
#
loop_
_entity.id
_entity.type
_entity.pdbx_description
1 polymer ?
#
loop_
_entity_poly.entity_id
_entity_poly.type
_entity_poly.pdbx_seq_one_letter_code
_entity_poly.pdbx_strand_id
1 'polypeptide(L)' 'YGIATWSKIGKQFGIDTPIIDSIVGLGSIVMGLDGWTAGRGPIEFGISGMSKEALKQYLETGEA' A
#
# COMPACT_ATOMS: atom_id res chain seq x y z
N TYR A 1 -4.89 7.33 -1.02
CA TYR A 1 -4.88 7.85 -2.39
C TYR A 1 -3.79 7.17 -3.19
N GLY A 2 -4.20 6.58 -4.33
CA GLY A 2 -3.38 6.18 -5.47
C GLY A 2 -2.14 5.33 -5.17
N ILE A 3 -0.98 5.96 -5.24
CA ILE A 3 0.31 5.26 -5.38
C ILE A 3 0.94 4.86 -4.03
N ALA A 4 0.67 5.59 -2.95
CA ALA A 4 1.17 5.23 -1.61
C ALA A 4 0.64 3.87 -1.15
N THR A 5 -0.58 3.53 -1.55
CA THR A 5 -1.19 2.22 -1.33
C THR A 5 -0.36 1.09 -1.94
N TRP A 6 0.11 1.27 -3.19
CA TRP A 6 0.93 0.27 -3.87
C TRP A 6 2.31 0.11 -3.24
N SER A 7 2.94 1.20 -2.79
CA SER A 7 4.18 1.14 -2.00
C SER A 7 4.00 0.35 -0.70
N LYS A 8 2.92 0.62 0.05
CA LYS A 8 2.61 -0.10 1.30
C LYS A 8 2.37 -1.60 1.06
N ILE A 9 1.70 -1.99 -0.02
CA ILE A 9 1.50 -3.39 -0.40
C ILE A 9 2.83 -4.04 -0.82
N GLY A 10 3.65 -3.35 -1.62
CA GLY A 10 4.98 -3.83 -2.02
C GLY A 10 5.86 -4.16 -0.81
N LYS A 11 5.90 -3.26 0.17
CA LYS A 11 6.67 -3.43 1.42
C LYS A 11 6.28 -4.70 2.20
N GLN A 12 5.00 -5.05 2.26
CA GLN A 12 4.55 -6.31 2.89
C GLN A 12 5.20 -7.55 2.25
N PHE A 13 5.49 -7.50 0.96
CA PHE A 13 6.11 -8.59 0.21
C PHE A 13 7.60 -8.39 -0.05
N GLY A 14 8.25 -7.45 0.65
CA GLY A 14 9.67 -7.15 0.50
C GLY A 14 10.04 -6.57 -0.86
N ILE A 15 9.10 -5.91 -1.54
CA ILE A 15 9.33 -5.26 -2.83
C ILE A 15 9.53 -3.77 -2.62
N ASP A 16 10.71 -3.28 -2.98
CA ASP A 16 11.02 -1.86 -2.95
C ASP A 16 10.37 -1.13 -4.12
N THR A 17 9.78 0.04 -3.83
CA THR A 17 9.17 0.91 -4.83
C THR A 17 9.75 2.34 -4.76
N PRO A 18 11.06 2.52 -4.98
CA PRO A 18 11.75 3.79 -4.68
C PRO A 18 11.22 4.98 -5.49
N ILE A 19 10.75 4.73 -6.72
CA ILE A 19 10.11 5.77 -7.54
C ILE A 19 8.76 6.19 -6.97
N ILE A 20 7.93 5.23 -6.55
CA ILE A 20 6.65 5.52 -5.90
C ILE A 20 6.88 6.30 -4.60
N ASP A 21 7.83 5.87 -3.77
CA ASP A 21 8.16 6.52 -2.50
C ASP A 21 8.60 7.98 -2.72
N SER A 22 9.39 8.22 -3.76
CA SER A 22 9.82 9.57 -4.16
C SER A 22 8.63 10.44 -4.59
N ILE A 23 7.72 9.91 -5.41
CA ILE A 23 6.53 10.65 -5.87
C ILE A 23 5.60 10.94 -4.70
N VAL A 24 5.41 10.01 -3.76
CA VAL A 24 4.60 10.26 -2.55
C VAL A 24 5.21 11.37 -1.71
N GLY A 25 6.54 11.39 -1.55
CA GLY A 25 7.25 12.46 -0.85
C GLY A 25 7.03 13.83 -1.50
N LEU A 26 7.27 13.94 -2.81
CA LEU A 26 7.05 15.19 -3.56
C LEU A 26 5.59 15.64 -3.53
N GLY A 27 4.66 14.72 -3.76
CA GLY A 27 3.23 15.01 -3.71
C GLY A 27 2.79 15.50 -2.34
N SER A 28 3.35 14.93 -1.26
CA SER A 28 3.01 15.35 0.10
C SER A 28 3.42 16.81 0.38
N ILE A 29 4.60 17.22 -0.11
CA ILE A 29 5.07 18.60 -0.01
C ILE A 29 4.17 19.53 -0.82
N VAL A 30 3.89 19.19 -2.08
CA VAL A 30 3.08 20.02 -2.98
C VAL A 30 1.67 20.23 -2.44
N MET A 31 1.07 19.20 -1.85
CA MET A 31 -0.30 19.25 -1.33
C MET A 31 -0.38 19.81 0.10
N GLY A 32 0.73 19.92 0.83
CA GLY A 32 0.72 20.22 2.27
C GLY A 32 0.00 19.15 3.09
N LEU A 33 -0.01 17.90 2.62
CA LEU A 33 -0.71 16.76 3.22
C LEU A 33 0.23 15.56 3.23
N ASP A 34 0.40 14.92 4.38
CA ASP A 34 1.18 13.69 4.45
C ASP A 34 0.45 12.51 3.76
N GLY A 35 0.91 12.16 2.55
CA GLY A 35 0.36 11.09 1.76
C GLY A 35 0.56 9.70 2.37
N TRP A 36 1.51 9.53 3.29
CA TRP A 36 1.75 8.26 3.96
C TRP A 36 0.71 7.97 5.03
N THR A 37 0.34 8.96 5.84
CA THR A 37 -0.71 8.83 6.85
C THR A 37 -2.11 8.90 6.23
N ALA A 38 -2.33 9.77 5.25
CA ALA A 38 -3.63 9.89 4.58
C ALA A 38 -3.96 8.71 3.65
N GLY A 39 -2.98 7.93 3.21
CA GLY A 39 -3.16 6.78 2.33
C GLY A 39 -3.54 5.49 3.06
N ARG A 40 -4.53 4.74 2.55
CA ARG A 40 -4.81 3.37 3.01
C ARG A 40 -3.80 2.37 2.47
N GLY A 41 -3.52 1.32 3.23
CA GLY A 41 -2.65 0.20 2.87
C GLY A 41 -3.12 -1.11 3.51
N PRO A 42 -2.21 -2.10 3.69
CA PRO A 42 -2.57 -3.43 4.14
C PRO A 42 -3.35 -3.47 5.47
N ILE A 43 -3.02 -2.59 6.42
CA ILE A 43 -3.72 -2.50 7.71
C ILE A 43 -5.16 -2.03 7.51
N GLU A 44 -5.36 -0.89 6.83
CA GLU A 44 -6.69 -0.31 6.61
C GLU A 44 -7.59 -1.17 5.71
N PHE A 45 -7.00 -2.06 4.91
CA PHE A 45 -7.71 -3.03 4.08
C PHE A 45 -7.97 -4.37 4.76
N GLY A 46 -7.42 -4.61 5.97
CA GLY A 46 -7.58 -5.89 6.66
C GLY A 46 -6.80 -7.05 6.03
N ILE A 47 -5.79 -6.76 5.21
CA ILE A 47 -4.97 -7.78 4.49
C ILE A 47 -3.52 -7.83 5.00
N SER A 48 -3.25 -7.16 6.13
CA SER A 48 -1.91 -7.10 6.70
C SER A 48 -1.43 -8.48 7.11
N GLY A 49 -0.23 -8.86 6.65
CA GLY A 49 0.40 -10.14 6.97
C GLY A 49 -0.12 -11.34 6.18
N MET A 50 -1.12 -11.17 5.31
CA MET A 50 -1.53 -12.24 4.40
C MET A 50 -0.37 -12.67 3.49
N SER A 51 -0.18 -13.97 3.31
CA SER A 51 0.72 -14.49 2.28
C SER A 51 0.19 -14.13 0.89
N LYS A 52 1.00 -14.31 -0.15
CA LYS A 52 0.55 -14.07 -1.54
C LYS A 52 -0.59 -15.00 -1.92
N GLU A 53 -0.55 -16.24 -1.44
CA GLU A 53 -1.56 -17.27 -1.69
C GLU A 53 -2.87 -16.93 -0.96
N ALA A 54 -2.79 -16.58 0.33
CA ALA A 54 -3.96 -16.18 1.11
C ALA A 54 -4.61 -14.90 0.55
N LEU A 55 -3.78 -13.90 0.21
CA LEU A 55 -4.28 -12.67 -0.42
C LEU A 55 -4.95 -12.97 -1.76
N LYS A 56 -4.37 -13.84 -2.59
CA LYS A 56 -4.98 -14.23 -3.87
C LYS A 56 -6.34 -14.89 -3.65
N GLN A 57 -6.42 -15.87 -2.75
CA GLN A 57 -7.69 -16.54 -2.42
C GLN A 57 -8.73 -15.53 -1.90
N TYR A 58 -8.34 -14.65 -0.98
CA TYR A 58 -9.22 -13.61 -0.43
C TYR A 58 -9.75 -12.67 -1.51
N LEU A 59 -8.90 -12.26 -2.46
CA LEU A 59 -9.33 -11.41 -3.58
C LEU A 59 -10.24 -12.12 -4.59
N GLU A 60 -10.07 -13.43 -4.77
CA GLU A 60 -10.89 -14.24 -5.68
C GLU A 60 -12.24 -14.64 -5.08
N THR A 61 -12.29 -14.88 -3.77
CA THR A 61 -13.44 -15.52 -3.11
C THR A 61 -14.13 -14.65 -2.06
N GLY A 62 -13.43 -13.67 -1.48
CA GLY A 62 -13.88 -12.91 -0.31
C GLY A 62 -13.71 -13.64 1.03
N GLU A 63 -13.12 -14.84 1.03
CA GLU A 63 -12.89 -15.64 2.24
C GLU A 63 -11.44 -15.51 2.73
N ALA A 64 -11.26 -15.24 4.02
CA ALA A 64 -9.97 -14.95 4.66
C ALA A 64 -9.38 -16.17 5.37
#